data_AF-A0A4S2H9U3-F1
#
_entry.id   AF-A0A4S2H9U3-F1
#
_cell.length_a   1.000
_cell.length_b   1.000
_cell.length_c   1.000
_cell.angle_alpha   90.00
_cell.angle_beta   90.00
_cell.angle_gamma   90.00
#
_symmetry.space_group_name_H-M   'P 1'
#
loop_
_entity.id
_entity.type
_entity.pdbx_description
1 polymer ?
#
loop_
_entity_poly.entity_id
_entity_poly.type
_entity_poly.pdbx_seq_one_letter_code
_entity_poly.pdbx_strand_id
1 'polypeptide(L)'
;MGRKTIFKIAVDIGMTAVLLLLMAYGMVGEALHEWLGAGIFVLFVIHHILNGKWSRNVLKGNYTPMRIVQTFLAAAALLAMAGSMVSGVILSRHVFSFLPIQGGRSFARNLHMVSAYWGLVVLSLHLGIHWGMMMGMAKKLVKKPLPACRRLLQGMACLIAGYGIYAFLKREIGSYMLLKSHFVFFDFEEPLALFLMDYIAVMGLFVWIGHYIYQFILKKWNRKS
;
A
#
# COMPACT_ATOMS: atom_id res chain seq x y z
N MET A 1 -22.96 -11.82 -0.01
CA MET A 1 -21.64 -11.92 -0.68
C MET A 1 -21.16 -13.37 -0.60
N GLY A 2 -20.47 -13.88 -1.62
CA GLY A 2 -19.93 -15.24 -1.55
C GLY A 2 -18.74 -15.35 -0.59
N ARG A 3 -18.55 -16.53 0.03
CA ARG A 3 -17.47 -16.80 1.01
C ARG A 3 -16.07 -16.44 0.49
N LYS A 4 -15.81 -16.73 -0.79
CA LYS A 4 -14.54 -16.39 -1.47
C LYS A 4 -14.29 -14.88 -1.54
N THR A 5 -15.33 -14.08 -1.76
CA THR A 5 -15.21 -12.61 -1.84
C THR A 5 -14.91 -12.02 -0.45
N ILE A 6 -15.57 -12.53 0.59
CA ILE A 6 -15.31 -12.11 1.97
C ILE A 6 -13.86 -12.41 2.35
N PHE A 7 -13.36 -13.60 2.00
CA PHE A 7 -11.97 -13.97 2.26
C PHE A 7 -10.97 -13.07 1.54
N LYS A 8 -11.21 -12.71 0.26
CA LYS A 8 -10.38 -11.73 -0.46
C LYS A 8 -10.31 -10.39 0.27
N ILE A 9 -11.46 -9.85 0.65
CA ILE A 9 -11.53 -8.56 1.37
C ILE A 9 -10.77 -8.66 2.69
N ALA A 10 -10.92 -9.75 3.44
CA ALA A 10 -10.22 -9.95 4.70
C ALA A 10 -8.70 -9.98 4.51
N VAL A 11 -8.20 -10.66 3.47
CA VAL A 11 -6.78 -10.67 3.11
C VAL A 11 -6.30 -9.26 2.76
N ASP A 12 -7.06 -8.52 1.93
CA ASP A 12 -6.68 -7.17 1.50
C ASP A 12 -6.64 -6.19 2.70
N ILE A 13 -7.64 -6.26 3.60
CA ILE A 13 -7.67 -5.46 4.83
C ILE A 13 -6.48 -5.82 5.73
N GLY A 14 -6.20 -7.12 5.90
CA GLY A 14 -5.06 -7.60 6.68
C GLY A 14 -3.73 -7.09 6.12
N MET A 15 -3.55 -7.14 4.79
CA MET A 15 -2.35 -6.59 4.14
C MET A 15 -2.21 -5.09 4.40
N THR A 16 -3.28 -4.31 4.26
CA THR A 16 -3.24 -2.86 4.52
C THR A 16 -2.90 -2.54 5.98
N ALA A 17 -3.50 -3.27 6.93
CA ALA A 17 -3.21 -3.08 8.35
C ALA A 17 -1.76 -3.42 8.70
N VAL A 18 -1.25 -4.56 8.22
CA VAL A 18 0.13 -4.98 8.46
C VAL A 18 1.12 -4.02 7.79
N LEU A 19 0.84 -3.53 6.59
CA LEU A 19 1.68 -2.54 5.90
C LEU A 19 1.86 -1.26 6.75
N LEU A 20 0.79 -0.76 7.36
CA LEU A 20 0.86 0.43 8.22
C LEU A 20 1.69 0.17 9.48
N LEU A 21 1.51 -1.00 10.11
CA LEU A 21 2.32 -1.39 11.27
C LEU A 21 3.80 -1.55 10.92
N LEU A 22 4.11 -2.07 9.73
CA LEU A 22 5.49 -2.21 9.25
C LEU A 22 6.20 -0.85 9.11
N MET A 23 5.49 0.24 8.82
CA MET A 23 6.10 1.57 8.77
C MET A 23 6.58 2.07 10.14
N ALA A 24 6.09 1.49 11.24
CA ALA A 24 6.42 1.85 12.62
C ALA A 24 7.57 1.00 13.20
N TYR A 25 8.61 0.70 12.42
CA TYR A 25 9.75 -0.15 12.83
C TYR A 25 10.30 0.20 14.22
N GLY A 26 10.64 1.47 14.45
CA GLY A 26 11.24 1.93 15.72
C GLY A 26 10.33 1.71 16.94
N MET A 27 9.03 1.60 16.75
CA MET A 27 8.05 1.55 17.84
C MET A 27 7.49 0.14 18.08
N VAL A 28 7.38 -0.66 17.02
CA VAL A 28 6.88 -2.04 17.08
C VAL A 28 7.99 -3.01 17.52
N GLY A 29 9.26 -2.63 17.35
CA GLY A 29 10.41 -3.44 17.74
C GLY A 29 10.85 -4.42 16.65
N GLU A 30 12.14 -4.76 16.67
CA GLU A 30 12.80 -5.50 15.57
C GLU A 30 12.13 -6.86 15.31
N ALA A 31 11.93 -7.66 16.36
CA ALA A 31 11.39 -9.01 16.23
C ALA A 31 9.95 -9.00 15.67
N LEU A 32 9.07 -8.13 16.20
CA LEU A 32 7.70 -8.02 15.72
C LEU A 32 7.66 -7.51 14.28
N HIS A 33 8.51 -6.55 13.91
CA HIS A 33 8.59 -6.08 12.53
C HIS A 33 9.00 -7.20 11.56
N GLU A 34 9.97 -8.04 11.92
CA GLU A 34 10.37 -9.19 11.10
C GLU A 34 9.22 -10.20 10.92
N TRP A 35 8.48 -10.52 11.99
CA TRP A 35 7.32 -11.42 11.93
C TRP A 35 6.17 -10.84 11.11
N LEU A 36 5.88 -9.54 11.28
CA LEU A 36 4.89 -8.84 10.46
C LEU A 36 5.32 -8.82 8.98
N GLY A 37 6.62 -8.70 8.70
CA GLY A 37 7.20 -8.74 7.36
C GLY A 37 6.99 -10.10 6.69
N ALA A 38 7.27 -11.19 7.41
CA ALA A 38 6.95 -12.53 6.94
C ALA A 38 5.43 -12.72 6.72
N GLY A 39 4.62 -12.19 7.65
CA GLY A 39 3.16 -12.25 7.58
C GLY A 39 2.57 -11.54 6.36
N ILE A 40 2.99 -10.29 6.08
CA ILE A 40 2.51 -9.56 4.91
C ILE A 40 2.91 -10.25 3.60
N PHE A 41 4.09 -10.88 3.56
CA PHE A 41 4.52 -11.63 2.37
C PHE A 41 3.60 -12.83 2.11
N VAL A 42 3.25 -13.60 3.15
CA VAL A 42 2.28 -14.70 3.03
C VAL A 42 0.93 -14.19 2.55
N LEU A 43 0.41 -13.11 3.14
CA LEU A 43 -0.84 -12.49 2.72
C LEU A 43 -0.79 -12.02 1.26
N PHE A 44 0.34 -11.44 0.83
CA PHE A 44 0.58 -10.99 -0.54
C PHE A 44 0.58 -12.15 -1.54
N VAL A 45 1.18 -13.29 -1.20
CA VAL A 45 1.12 -14.52 -2.01
C VAL A 45 -0.32 -15.03 -2.11
N ILE A 46 -1.03 -15.09 -0.99
CA ILE A 46 -2.45 -15.49 -0.96
C ILE A 46 -3.29 -14.56 -1.84
N HIS A 47 -3.09 -13.24 -1.75
CA HIS A 47 -3.75 -12.26 -2.60
C HIS A 47 -3.54 -12.56 -4.09
N HIS A 48 -2.31 -12.85 -4.51
CA HIS A 48 -2.00 -13.21 -5.90
C HIS A 48 -2.67 -14.51 -6.34
N ILE A 49 -2.68 -15.54 -5.48
CA ILE A 49 -3.37 -16.81 -5.75
C ILE A 49 -4.88 -16.58 -5.92
N LEU A 50 -5.49 -15.84 -5.00
CA LEU A 50 -6.91 -15.51 -5.04
C LEU A 50 -7.29 -14.68 -6.29
N ASN A 51 -6.34 -13.89 -6.80
CA ASN A 51 -6.48 -13.08 -8.01
C ASN A 51 -5.86 -13.72 -9.26
N GLY A 52 -5.54 -15.02 -9.23
CA GLY A 52 -4.82 -15.71 -10.32
C GLY A 52 -5.51 -15.68 -11.70
N LYS A 53 -6.83 -15.46 -11.78
CA LYS A 53 -7.51 -15.22 -13.07
C LYS A 53 -7.00 -13.96 -13.77
N TRP A 54 -6.74 -12.90 -13.01
CA TRP A 54 -6.16 -11.67 -13.53
C TRP A 54 -4.73 -11.93 -14.01
N SER A 55 -3.90 -12.57 -13.18
CA SER A 55 -2.50 -12.92 -13.50
C SER A 55 -2.36 -13.74 -14.79
N ARG A 56 -3.19 -14.78 -14.97
CA ARG A 56 -3.20 -15.60 -16.20
C ARG A 56 -3.58 -14.82 -17.45
N ASN A 57 -4.40 -13.79 -17.27
CA ASN A 57 -4.87 -12.96 -18.36
C ASN A 57 -3.98 -11.75 -18.60
N VAL A 58 -2.97 -11.45 -17.77
CA VAL A 58 -2.09 -10.28 -17.98
C VAL A 58 -1.52 -10.29 -19.40
N LEU A 59 -1.03 -11.42 -19.91
CA LEU A 59 -0.48 -11.53 -21.26
C LEU A 59 -1.55 -11.64 -22.38
N LYS A 60 -2.84 -11.61 -22.05
CA LYS A 60 -3.95 -11.89 -22.98
C LYS A 60 -4.91 -10.71 -23.13
N GLY A 61 -5.33 -10.46 -24.36
CA GLY A 61 -6.36 -9.48 -24.72
C GLY A 61 -5.85 -8.04 -24.84
N ASN A 62 -6.75 -7.12 -25.21
CA ASN A 62 -6.38 -5.73 -25.48
C ASN A 62 -6.04 -4.96 -24.20
N TYR A 63 -5.01 -4.12 -24.31
CA TYR A 63 -4.54 -3.25 -23.23
C TYR A 63 -5.24 -1.89 -23.31
N THR A 64 -6.33 -1.75 -22.56
CA THR A 64 -6.93 -0.43 -22.33
C THR A 64 -5.99 0.41 -21.46
N PRO A 65 -6.04 1.75 -21.52
CA PRO A 65 -5.19 2.62 -20.70
C PRO A 65 -5.27 2.30 -19.20
N MET A 66 -6.47 1.97 -18.70
CA MET A 66 -6.65 1.58 -17.31
C MET A 66 -5.98 0.26 -16.97
N ARG A 67 -5.99 -0.70 -17.91
CA ARG A 67 -5.30 -1.98 -17.77
C ARG A 67 -3.78 -1.79 -17.73
N ILE A 68 -3.24 -0.89 -18.53
CA ILE A 68 -1.81 -0.53 -18.49
C ILE A 68 -1.43 -0.02 -17.10
N VAL A 69 -2.20 0.93 -16.55
CA VAL A 69 -1.95 1.47 -15.20
C VAL A 69 -2.06 0.38 -14.12
N GLN A 70 -3.06 -0.50 -14.20
CA GLN A 70 -3.21 -1.63 -13.28
C GLN A 70 -2.01 -2.57 -13.34
N THR A 71 -1.58 -2.97 -14.54
CA THR A 71 -0.43 -3.86 -14.73
C THR A 71 0.85 -3.21 -14.24
N PHE A 72 1.05 -1.92 -14.50
CA PHE A 72 2.20 -1.17 -14.01
C PHE A 72 2.25 -1.13 -12.47
N LEU A 73 1.14 -0.76 -11.82
CA LEU A 73 1.07 -0.73 -10.36
C LEU A 73 1.29 -2.12 -9.74
N ALA A 74 0.73 -3.17 -10.35
CA ALA A 74 0.95 -4.54 -9.88
C ALA A 74 2.42 -4.97 -10.03
N ALA A 75 3.06 -4.65 -11.15
CA ALA A 75 4.49 -4.95 -11.36
C ALA A 75 5.37 -4.16 -10.37
N ALA A 76 5.09 -2.87 -10.16
CA ALA A 76 5.80 -2.05 -9.19
C ALA A 76 5.61 -2.57 -7.76
N ALA A 77 4.40 -3.01 -7.39
CA ALA A 77 4.13 -3.61 -6.09
C ALA A 77 4.88 -4.93 -5.89
N LEU A 78 4.97 -5.76 -6.93
CA LEU A 78 5.75 -7.00 -6.92
C LEU A 78 7.24 -6.72 -6.72
N LEU A 79 7.80 -5.74 -7.43
CA LEU A 79 9.20 -5.35 -7.29
C LEU A 79 9.49 -4.78 -5.90
N ALA A 80 8.62 -3.92 -5.37
CA ALA A 80 8.74 -3.39 -4.02
C ALA A 80 8.66 -4.49 -2.96
N MET A 81 7.71 -5.43 -3.09
CA MET A 81 7.60 -6.56 -2.18
C MET A 81 8.84 -7.46 -2.23
N ALA A 82 9.33 -7.79 -3.44
CA ALA A 82 10.53 -8.59 -3.61
C ALA A 82 11.77 -7.90 -3.03
N GLY A 83 11.96 -6.61 -3.31
CA GLY A 83 13.05 -5.81 -2.78
C GLY A 83 13.02 -5.73 -1.25
N SER A 84 11.83 -5.51 -0.67
CA SER A 84 11.63 -5.49 0.78
C SER A 84 11.92 -6.85 1.43
N MET A 85 11.51 -7.97 0.81
CA MET A 85 11.78 -9.30 1.33
C MET A 85 13.24 -9.70 1.24
N VAL A 86 13.89 -9.50 0.08
CA VAL A 86 15.32 -9.83 -0.10
C VAL A 86 16.16 -9.04 0.91
N SER A 87 15.92 -7.73 1.01
CA SER A 87 16.62 -6.89 1.97
C SER A 87 16.26 -7.21 3.43
N GLY A 88 15.00 -7.52 3.72
CA GLY A 88 14.53 -7.89 5.05
C GLY A 88 15.15 -9.20 5.55
N VAL A 89 15.31 -10.20 4.67
CA VAL A 89 16.02 -11.45 4.98
C VAL A 89 17.49 -11.19 5.30
N ILE A 90 18.16 -10.31 4.55
CA ILE A 90 19.58 -9.94 4.80
C ILE A 90 19.74 -9.17 6.12
N LEU A 91 18.75 -8.35 6.49
CA LEU A 91 18.78 -7.53 7.71
C LEU A 91 18.27 -8.26 8.96
N SER A 92 17.50 -9.34 8.78
CA SER A 92 16.84 -10.07 9.86
C SER A 92 17.84 -10.60 10.88
N ARG A 93 17.47 -10.47 12.15
CA ARG A 93 18.23 -10.95 13.30
C ARG A 93 17.51 -12.05 14.06
N HIS A 94 16.20 -12.21 13.85
CA HIS A 94 15.36 -13.12 14.61
C HIS A 94 14.77 -14.21 13.70
N VAL A 95 13.93 -13.84 12.75
CA VAL A 95 13.14 -14.76 11.92
C VAL A 95 14.01 -15.58 10.97
N PHE A 96 15.01 -14.96 10.36
CA PHE A 96 15.93 -15.60 9.40
C PHE A 96 17.36 -15.74 9.93
N SER A 97 17.51 -15.75 11.26
CA SER A 97 18.80 -15.88 11.96
C SER A 97 19.59 -17.15 11.60
N PHE A 98 18.91 -18.17 11.06
CA PHE A 98 19.52 -19.42 10.60
C PHE A 98 20.31 -19.29 9.28
N LEU A 99 20.21 -18.17 8.56
CA LEU A 99 20.96 -17.93 7.31
C LEU A 99 22.29 -17.21 7.61
N PRO A 100 23.46 -17.78 7.24
CA PRO A 100 24.77 -17.19 7.52
C PRO A 100 25.11 -16.05 6.55
N ILE A 101 24.38 -14.93 6.60
CA ILE A 101 24.59 -13.77 5.72
C ILE A 101 25.51 -12.76 6.42
N GLN A 102 26.75 -12.63 5.94
CA GLN A 102 27.79 -11.79 6.57
C GLN A 102 28.11 -10.49 5.82
N GLY A 103 27.38 -10.14 4.75
CA GLY A 103 27.69 -8.98 3.90
C GLY A 103 26.45 -8.24 3.39
N GLY A 104 26.67 -7.05 2.80
CA GLY A 104 25.63 -6.32 2.07
C GLY A 104 24.61 -5.56 2.93
N ARG A 105 24.77 -5.49 4.26
CA ARG A 105 23.80 -4.84 5.18
C ARG A 105 23.48 -3.37 4.85
N SER A 106 24.48 -2.60 4.41
CA SER A 106 24.27 -1.19 4.00
C SER A 106 23.39 -1.09 2.75
N PHE A 107 23.71 -1.90 1.72
CA PHE A 107 22.89 -1.99 0.52
C PHE A 107 21.47 -2.49 0.83
N ALA A 108 21.35 -3.53 1.65
CA ALA A 108 20.08 -4.08 2.08
C ALA A 108 19.24 -3.02 2.80
N ARG A 109 19.82 -2.19 3.67
CA ARG A 109 19.10 -1.08 4.33
C ARG A 109 18.52 -0.08 3.32
N ASN A 110 19.33 0.37 2.36
CA ASN A 110 18.86 1.29 1.33
C ASN A 110 17.77 0.66 0.46
N LEU A 111 17.97 -0.60 0.04
CA LEU A 111 16.99 -1.34 -0.75
C LEU A 111 15.68 -1.53 0.03
N HIS A 112 15.75 -1.88 1.30
CA HIS A 112 14.59 -2.07 2.17
C HIS A 112 13.81 -0.77 2.31
N MET A 113 14.50 0.34 2.56
CA MET A 113 13.90 1.66 2.72
C MET A 113 13.14 2.08 1.45
N VAL A 114 13.82 2.07 0.29
CA VAL A 114 13.18 2.40 -1.00
C VAL A 114 11.98 1.50 -1.27
N SER A 115 12.16 0.19 -1.06
CA SER A 115 11.11 -0.79 -1.30
C SER A 115 9.91 -0.59 -0.39
N ALA A 116 10.12 -0.28 0.89
CA ALA A 116 9.05 -0.05 1.85
C ALA A 116 8.25 1.22 1.53
N TYR A 117 8.94 2.35 1.29
CA TYR A 117 8.27 3.63 1.00
C TYR A 117 7.59 3.65 -0.38
N TRP A 118 8.23 3.11 -1.42
CA TRP A 118 7.56 2.94 -2.70
C TRP A 118 6.43 1.91 -2.63
N GLY A 119 6.60 0.84 -1.84
CA GLY A 119 5.55 -0.13 -1.56
C GLY A 119 4.31 0.53 -0.97
N LEU A 120 4.49 1.40 0.04
CA LEU A 120 3.40 2.19 0.63
C LEU A 120 2.67 3.01 -0.44
N VAL A 121 3.39 3.78 -1.26
CA VAL A 121 2.79 4.65 -2.28
C VAL A 121 2.08 3.85 -3.36
N VAL A 122 2.73 2.84 -3.92
CA VAL A 122 2.20 2.02 -5.03
C VAL A 122 0.96 1.23 -4.57
N LEU A 123 0.99 0.63 -3.38
CA LEU A 123 -0.16 -0.10 -2.84
C LEU A 123 -1.32 0.83 -2.50
N SER A 124 -1.04 2.06 -2.03
CA SER A 124 -2.08 3.08 -1.80
C SER A 124 -2.73 3.53 -3.10
N LEU A 125 -1.94 3.78 -4.15
CA LEU A 125 -2.45 4.08 -5.50
C LEU A 125 -3.27 2.92 -6.06
N HIS A 126 -2.79 1.68 -5.89
CA HIS A 126 -3.48 0.46 -6.27
C HIS A 126 -4.85 0.36 -5.57
N LEU A 127 -4.93 0.64 -4.27
CA LEU A 127 -6.20 0.69 -3.55
C LEU A 127 -7.11 1.80 -4.09
N GLY A 128 -6.56 2.97 -4.39
CA GLY A 128 -7.28 4.12 -4.96
C GLY A 128 -7.95 3.84 -6.30
N ILE A 129 -7.26 3.16 -7.22
CA ILE A 129 -7.86 2.81 -8.52
C ILE A 129 -9.01 1.79 -8.38
N HIS A 130 -9.02 0.99 -7.31
CA HIS A 130 -10.07 0.03 -6.99
C HIS A 130 -11.19 0.63 -6.12
N TRP A 131 -11.07 1.90 -5.69
CA TRP A 131 -12.02 2.57 -4.80
C TRP A 131 -13.47 2.56 -5.32
N GLY A 132 -13.67 2.71 -6.63
CA GLY A 132 -15.00 2.67 -7.24
C GLY A 132 -15.71 1.31 -7.04
N MET A 133 -14.95 0.21 -7.07
CA MET A 133 -15.46 -1.14 -6.81
C MET A 133 -15.83 -1.29 -5.32
N MET A 134 -14.95 -0.82 -4.42
CA MET A 134 -15.19 -0.87 -2.97
C MET A 134 -16.46 -0.11 -2.57
N MET A 135 -16.62 1.11 -3.09
CA MET A 135 -17.82 1.91 -2.87
C MET A 135 -19.07 1.24 -3.45
N GLY A 136 -18.96 0.58 -4.61
CA GLY A 136 -20.04 -0.21 -5.20
C GLY A 136 -20.48 -1.39 -4.32
N MET A 137 -19.53 -2.03 -3.63
CA MET A 137 -19.81 -3.10 -2.68
C MET A 137 -20.41 -2.57 -1.37
N ALA A 138 -19.89 -1.47 -0.84
CA ALA A 138 -20.42 -0.82 0.36
C ALA A 138 -21.86 -0.34 0.17
N LYS A 139 -22.21 0.21 -1.00
CA LYS A 139 -23.58 0.60 -1.34
C LYS A 139 -24.58 -0.56 -1.35
N LYS A 140 -24.12 -1.79 -1.60
CA LYS A 140 -24.99 -2.98 -1.52
C LYS A 140 -25.30 -3.39 -0.07
N LEU A 141 -24.48 -2.94 0.89
CA LEU A 141 -24.66 -3.19 2.31
C LEU A 141 -25.47 -2.08 3.00
N VAL A 142 -25.36 -0.84 2.51
CA VAL A 142 -26.05 0.33 3.08
C VAL A 142 -27.26 0.71 2.23
N LYS A 143 -28.47 0.63 2.79
CA LYS A 143 -29.70 1.10 2.13
C LYS A 143 -29.64 2.62 1.91
N LYS A 144 -29.78 3.07 0.64
CA LYS A 144 -29.84 4.46 0.14
C LYS A 144 -29.12 5.52 1.02
N PRO A 145 -27.82 5.80 0.77
CA PRO A 145 -27.14 6.89 1.45
C PRO A 145 -27.72 8.25 1.02
N LEU A 146 -28.03 9.13 1.98
CA LEU A 146 -28.47 10.50 1.70
C LEU A 146 -27.41 11.28 0.90
N PRO A 147 -27.80 12.18 -0.02
CA PRO A 147 -26.86 13.01 -0.78
C PRO A 147 -25.99 13.92 0.11
N ALA A 148 -26.47 14.28 1.31
CA ALA A 148 -25.69 14.99 2.32
C ALA A 148 -24.51 14.15 2.85
N CYS A 149 -24.73 12.86 3.10
CA CYS A 149 -23.69 11.93 3.56
C CYS A 149 -22.57 11.76 2.53
N ARG A 150 -22.91 11.85 1.23
CA ARG A 150 -21.92 11.82 0.14
C ARG A 150 -21.04 13.07 0.13
N ARG A 151 -21.61 14.26 0.31
CA ARG A 151 -20.85 15.52 0.38
C ARG A 151 -19.94 15.55 1.60
N LEU A 152 -20.43 15.06 2.75
CA LEU A 152 -19.62 14.93 3.96
C LEU A 152 -18.41 14.01 3.73
N LEU A 153 -18.63 12.84 3.14
CA LEU A 153 -17.54 11.88 2.85
C LEU A 153 -16.49 12.46 1.90
N GLN A 154 -16.91 13.26 0.91
CA GLN A 154 -15.98 13.99 0.03
C GLN A 154 -15.20 15.06 0.79
N GLY A 155 -15.85 15.83 1.66
CA GLY A 155 -15.19 16.80 2.54
C GLY A 155 -14.13 16.13 3.43
N MET A 156 -14.48 15.02 4.07
CA MET A 156 -13.54 14.23 4.88
C MET A 156 -12.37 13.70 4.04
N ALA A 157 -12.62 13.18 2.84
CA ALA A 157 -11.55 12.71 1.96
C ALA A 157 -10.60 13.84 1.56
N CYS A 158 -11.10 15.05 1.28
CA CYS A 158 -10.27 16.21 1.00
C CYS A 158 -9.46 16.66 2.23
N LEU A 159 -10.04 16.64 3.43
CA LEU A 159 -9.33 16.94 4.67
C LEU A 159 -8.21 15.93 4.94
N ILE A 160 -8.49 14.63 4.78
CA ILE A 160 -7.50 13.56 4.91
C ILE A 160 -6.38 13.72 3.88
N ALA A 161 -6.71 14.03 2.63
CA ALA A 161 -5.71 14.29 1.59
C ALA A 161 -4.85 15.52 1.92
N GLY A 162 -5.47 16.62 2.39
CA GLY A 162 -4.76 17.83 2.81
C GLY A 162 -3.81 17.57 3.98
N TYR A 163 -4.28 16.88 5.02
CA TYR A 163 -3.44 16.48 6.14
C TYR A 163 -2.36 15.48 5.70
N GLY A 164 -2.67 14.57 4.78
CA GLY A 164 -1.71 13.64 4.18
C GLY A 164 -0.56 14.34 3.47
N ILE A 165 -0.78 15.50 2.83
CA ILE A 165 0.29 16.32 2.25
C ILE A 165 1.20 16.86 3.35
N TYR A 166 0.60 17.41 4.40
CA TYR A 166 1.36 17.90 5.57
C TYR A 166 2.19 16.78 6.20
N ALA A 167 1.59 15.62 6.47
CA ALA A 167 2.27 14.45 7.03
C ALA A 167 3.39 13.91 6.11
N PHE A 168 3.17 13.91 4.79
CA PHE A 168 4.16 13.49 3.80
C PHE A 168 5.42 14.39 3.83
N LEU A 169 5.24 15.70 4.00
CA LEU A 169 6.33 16.66 4.12
C LEU A 169 6.99 16.60 5.49
N LYS A 170 6.20 16.62 6.57
CA LYS A 170 6.68 16.54 7.96
C LYS A 170 7.56 15.31 8.19
N ARG A 171 7.18 14.16 7.63
CA ARG A 171 7.92 12.89 7.77
C ARG A 171 8.93 12.66 6.64
N GLU A 172 9.14 13.64 5.77
CA GLU A 172 10.08 13.58 4.65
C GLU A 172 9.97 12.30 3.81
N ILE A 173 8.76 11.76 3.61
CA ILE A 173 8.58 10.47 2.93
C ILE A 173 9.20 10.49 1.53
N GLY A 174 9.12 11.62 0.83
CA GLY A 174 9.75 11.81 -0.47
C GLY A 174 11.28 11.74 -0.44
N SER A 175 11.94 12.10 0.67
CA SER A 175 13.40 11.99 0.79
C SER A 175 13.83 10.53 0.88
N TYR A 176 13.09 9.70 1.63
CA TYR A 176 13.34 8.26 1.74
C TYR A 176 13.02 7.49 0.44
N MET A 177 11.96 7.87 -0.27
CA MET A 177 11.63 7.30 -1.58
C MET A 177 12.75 7.50 -2.62
N LEU A 178 13.48 8.62 -2.50
CA LEU A 178 14.56 9.01 -3.42
C LEU A 178 15.97 8.72 -2.87
N LEU A 179 16.08 8.03 -1.72
CA LEU A 179 17.35 7.78 -1.02
C LEU A 179 18.17 9.05 -0.73
N LYS A 180 17.52 10.21 -0.57
CA LYS A 180 18.20 11.43 -0.13
C LYS A 180 18.61 11.34 1.33
N SER A 181 17.90 10.55 2.11
CA SER A 181 18.29 10.14 3.45
C SER A 181 18.56 8.63 3.48
N HIS A 182 19.66 8.25 4.14
CA HIS A 182 20.08 6.85 4.31
C HIS A 182 19.65 6.26 5.67
N PHE A 183 19.08 7.09 6.54
CA PHE A 183 18.67 6.71 7.89
C PHE A 183 17.33 7.36 8.24
N VAL A 184 16.38 6.54 8.72
CA VAL A 184 15.10 7.02 9.24
C VAL A 184 15.31 7.37 10.71
N PHE A 185 15.11 8.62 11.08
CA PHE A 185 15.12 9.05 12.47
C PHE A 185 13.73 8.86 13.06
N PHE A 186 13.65 8.08 14.14
CA PHE A 186 12.43 7.87 14.90
C PHE A 186 12.49 8.73 16.17
N ASP A 187 11.45 9.52 16.39
CA ASP A 187 11.21 10.14 17.68
C ASP A 187 10.48 9.12 18.56
N PHE A 188 11.21 8.54 19.52
CA PHE A 188 10.68 7.50 20.40
C PHE A 188 9.75 8.06 21.47
N GLU A 189 9.64 9.39 21.62
CA GLU A 189 8.70 10.04 22.53
C GLU A 189 7.32 10.26 21.87
N GLU A 190 7.23 10.15 20.54
CA GLU A 190 5.96 10.27 19.83
C GLU A 190 5.04 9.07 20.15
N PRO A 191 3.75 9.28 20.47
CA PRO A 191 2.79 8.18 20.59
C PRO A 191 2.58 7.41 19.29
N LEU A 192 2.55 6.08 19.35
CA LEU A 192 2.36 5.19 18.18
C LEU A 192 1.09 5.54 17.39
N ALA A 193 0.04 5.97 18.08
CA ALA A 193 -1.21 6.39 17.46
C ALA A 193 -1.03 7.60 16.53
N LEU A 194 -0.27 8.63 16.94
CA LEU A 194 -0.01 9.82 16.12
C LEU A 194 0.87 9.47 14.92
N PHE A 195 1.88 8.62 15.14
CA PHE A 195 2.70 8.07 14.07
C PHE A 195 1.84 7.36 13.00
N LEU A 196 0.98 6.43 13.42
CA LEU A 196 0.11 5.70 12.51
C LEU A 196 -0.93 6.61 11.83
N MET A 197 -1.46 7.62 12.52
CA MET A 197 -2.39 8.58 11.93
C MET A 197 -1.78 9.32 10.74
N ASP A 198 -0.51 9.72 10.84
CA ASP A 198 0.20 10.37 9.74
C ASP A 198 0.36 9.43 8.54
N TYR A 199 0.75 8.18 8.76
CA TYR A 199 0.87 7.19 7.68
C TYR A 199 -0.49 6.80 7.07
N ILE A 200 -1.55 6.72 7.88
CA ILE A 200 -2.93 6.53 7.40
C ILE A 200 -3.35 7.70 6.51
N ALA A 201 -3.02 8.93 6.89
CA ALA A 201 -3.34 10.10 6.10
C ALA A 201 -2.56 10.16 4.77
N VAL A 202 -1.28 9.80 4.79
CA VAL A 202 -0.45 9.68 3.60
C VAL A 202 -1.01 8.60 2.67
N MET A 203 -1.36 7.42 3.21
CA MET A 203 -2.05 6.39 2.43
C MET A 203 -3.36 6.93 1.84
N GLY A 204 -4.16 7.64 2.64
CA GLY A 204 -5.40 8.29 2.21
C GLY A 204 -5.20 9.28 1.06
N LEU A 205 -4.13 10.08 1.09
CA LEU A 205 -3.75 10.98 0.01
C LEU A 205 -3.48 10.20 -1.29
N PHE A 206 -2.68 9.14 -1.26
CA PHE A 206 -2.37 8.36 -2.45
C PHE A 206 -3.57 7.53 -2.95
N VAL A 207 -4.44 7.05 -2.05
CA VAL A 207 -5.74 6.45 -2.41
C VAL A 207 -6.61 7.47 -3.14
N TRP A 208 -6.67 8.71 -2.64
CA TRP A 208 -7.40 9.80 -3.28
C TRP A 208 -6.83 10.08 -4.68
N ILE A 209 -5.53 10.24 -4.82
CA ILE A 209 -4.86 10.41 -6.13
C ILE A 209 -5.20 9.27 -7.09
N GLY A 210 -5.05 8.01 -6.65
CA GLY A 210 -5.38 6.83 -7.46
C GLY A 210 -6.83 6.81 -7.92
N HIS A 211 -7.75 7.23 -7.06
CA HIS A 211 -9.17 7.34 -7.40
C HIS A 211 -9.44 8.36 -8.50
N TYR A 212 -8.81 9.54 -8.44
CA TYR A 212 -8.96 10.57 -9.47
C TYR A 212 -8.27 10.20 -10.79
N ILE A 213 -7.12 9.51 -10.75
CA ILE A 213 -6.47 8.92 -11.94
C ILE A 213 -7.45 7.98 -12.66
N TYR A 214 -8.07 7.06 -11.91
CA TYR A 214 -9.06 6.14 -12.47
C TYR A 214 -10.23 6.87 -13.15
N GLN A 215 -10.82 7.87 -12.48
CA GLN A 215 -11.92 8.66 -13.04
C GLN A 215 -11.51 9.43 -14.30
N PHE A 216 -10.32 10.02 -14.30
CA PHE A 216 -9.80 10.78 -15.43
C PHE A 216 -9.59 9.89 -16.67
N ILE A 217 -8.97 8.72 -16.47
CA ILE A 217 -8.73 7.75 -17.55
C ILE A 217 -10.04 7.25 -18.14
N LEU A 218 -11.00 6.87 -17.29
CA LEU A 218 -12.32 6.43 -17.75
C LEU A 218 -13.05 7.51 -18.55
N LYS A 219 -13.06 8.76 -18.04
CA LYS A 219 -13.74 9.88 -18.71
C LYS A 219 -13.12 10.18 -20.08
N LYS A 220 -11.79 10.10 -20.20
CA LYS A 220 -11.10 10.29 -21.49
C LYS A 220 -11.34 9.12 -22.45
N TRP A 221 -11.35 7.89 -21.96
CA TRP A 221 -11.56 6.71 -22.78
C TRP A 221 -12.99 6.67 -23.35
N ASN A 222 -14.01 6.92 -22.53
CA ASN A 222 -15.42 6.96 -22.96
C ASN A 222 -15.74 8.12 -23.91
N ARG A 223 -14.86 9.12 -24.04
CA ARG A 223 -15.00 10.20 -25.03
C ARG A 223 -14.35 9.86 -26.38
N LYS A 224 -13.52 8.83 -26.43
CA LYS A 224 -12.78 8.40 -27.63
C LYS A 224 -13.33 7.10 -28.24
N SER A 225 -14.09 6.33 -27.48
CA SER A 225 -14.84 5.14 -27.93
C SER A 225 -16.26 5.51 -28.29
#